data_AF-A0A947SBH6-F1
#
_entry.id   AF-A0A947SBH6-F1
#
_cell.length_a   1.000
_cell.length_b   1.000
_cell.length_c   1.000
_cell.angle_alpha   90.00
_cell.angle_beta   90.00
_cell.angle_gamma   90.00
#
_symmetry.space_group_name_H-M   'P 1'
#
loop_
_entity.id
_entity.type
_entity.pdbx_description
1 polymer ?
#
loop_
_entity_poly.entity_id
_entity_poly.type
_entity_poly.pdbx_seq_one_letter_code
_entity_poly.pdbx_strand_id
1 'polypeptide(L)'
;MLERKEEVRSILVVRSAPLIRTFEALKKLRQEYSKSEISILLQPEVKDEIEKTGLANKVIVGIRKGRISLFRHLPLILQLRIKVFDLVAIIYNTKDISWYGNLRLFASAIKAKERVGITTENILQPFSANRSILILILKPFRLIFAIPLLIIFIISLVPLILFYHLRRGFRRLSFKKRRAE
;
A
#
# COMPACT_ATOMS: atom_id res chain seq x y z
N MET A 1 -25.82 -5.46 -10.12
CA MET A 1 -24.67 -5.90 -9.30
C MET A 1 -24.87 -7.28 -8.66
N LEU A 2 -26.06 -7.91 -8.76
CA LEU A 2 -26.38 -9.22 -8.20
C LEU A 2 -26.01 -10.42 -9.11
N GLU A 3 -25.92 -10.24 -10.43
CA GLU A 3 -25.65 -11.35 -11.38
C GLU A 3 -24.22 -11.91 -11.31
N ARG A 4 -23.23 -11.16 -10.79
CA ARG A 4 -21.81 -11.59 -10.79
C ARG A 4 -21.43 -12.54 -9.66
N LYS A 5 -22.28 -12.71 -8.64
CA LYS A 5 -21.94 -13.52 -7.46
C LYS A 5 -21.83 -15.02 -7.79
N GLU A 6 -22.54 -15.48 -8.81
CA GLU A 6 -22.56 -16.89 -9.21
C GLU A 6 -21.33 -17.34 -10.01
N GLU A 7 -20.55 -16.41 -10.56
CA GLU A 7 -19.36 -16.73 -11.36
C GLU A 7 -18.06 -16.84 -10.55
N VAL A 8 -18.03 -16.33 -9.33
CA VAL A 8 -16.83 -16.34 -8.49
C VAL A 8 -16.67 -17.75 -7.91
N ARG A 9 -15.74 -18.55 -8.44
CA ARG A 9 -15.50 -19.93 -7.95
C ARG A 9 -14.32 -20.03 -7.01
N SER A 10 -13.33 -19.16 -7.16
CA SER A 10 -12.08 -19.19 -6.41
C SER A 10 -11.75 -17.83 -5.81
N ILE A 11 -11.60 -17.79 -4.48
CA ILE A 11 -11.33 -16.57 -3.72
C ILE A 11 -10.04 -16.75 -2.93
N LEU A 12 -9.11 -15.81 -3.09
CA LEU A 12 -7.95 -15.69 -2.21
C LEU A 12 -8.16 -14.53 -1.24
N VAL A 13 -8.13 -14.83 0.05
CA VAL A 13 -8.23 -13.86 1.13
C VAL A 13 -6.85 -13.58 1.70
N VAL A 14 -6.44 -12.33 1.76
CA VAL A 14 -5.15 -11.91 2.36
C VAL A 14 -5.42 -11.28 3.72
N ARG A 15 -4.93 -11.92 4.78
CA ARG A 15 -5.07 -11.41 6.14
C ARG A 15 -4.05 -10.29 6.40
N SER A 16 -4.56 -9.09 6.60
CA SER A 16 -3.79 -7.95 7.15
C SER A 16 -4.38 -7.33 8.41
N ALA A 17 -5.48 -7.87 8.92
CA ALA A 17 -6.20 -7.37 10.09
C ALA A 17 -6.13 -8.35 11.28
N PRO A 18 -6.53 -7.91 12.49
CA PRO A 18 -6.65 -8.78 13.66
C PRO A 18 -7.53 -10.02 13.42
N LEU A 19 -7.34 -11.04 14.24
CA LEU A 19 -8.01 -12.34 14.08
C LEU A 19 -9.54 -12.22 14.12
N ILE A 20 -10.09 -11.43 15.06
CA ILE A 20 -11.55 -11.21 15.18
C ILE A 20 -12.17 -10.68 13.88
N ARG A 21 -11.51 -9.70 13.24
CA ARG A 21 -11.95 -9.15 11.94
C ARG A 21 -11.81 -10.15 10.81
N THR A 22 -10.83 -11.04 10.92
CA THR A 22 -10.64 -12.11 9.95
C THR A 22 -11.85 -13.06 9.96
N PHE A 23 -12.36 -13.41 11.14
CA PHE A 23 -13.55 -14.25 11.25
C PHE A 23 -14.81 -13.59 10.68
N GLU A 24 -15.04 -12.32 11.01
CA GLU A 24 -16.19 -11.57 10.48
C GLU A 24 -16.15 -11.47 8.95
N ALA A 25 -14.99 -11.14 8.39
CA ALA A 25 -14.78 -11.05 6.95
C ALA A 25 -14.99 -12.41 6.25
N LEU A 26 -14.46 -13.50 6.83
CA LEU A 26 -14.65 -14.85 6.29
C LEU A 26 -16.12 -15.30 6.35
N LYS A 27 -16.84 -15.00 7.44
CA LYS A 27 -18.28 -15.27 7.55
C LYS A 27 -19.05 -14.53 6.46
N LYS A 28 -18.77 -13.24 6.27
CA LYS A 28 -19.41 -12.44 5.23
C LYS A 28 -19.13 -13.00 3.83
N LEU A 29 -17.87 -13.32 3.52
CA LEU A 29 -17.52 -13.92 2.23
C LEU A 29 -18.23 -15.25 2.01
N ARG A 30 -18.35 -16.09 3.05
CA ARG A 30 -19.07 -17.36 2.95
C ARG A 30 -20.58 -17.17 2.75
N GLN A 31 -21.17 -16.15 3.36
CA GLN A 31 -22.58 -15.79 3.12
C GLN A 31 -22.80 -15.27 1.69
N GLU A 32 -21.88 -14.47 1.19
CA GLU A 32 -21.99 -13.83 -0.12
C GLU A 32 -21.60 -14.76 -1.28
N TYR A 33 -20.71 -15.72 -1.02
CA TYR A 33 -20.10 -16.63 -1.98
C TYR A 33 -20.10 -18.07 -1.42
N SER A 34 -21.30 -18.59 -1.16
CA SER A 34 -21.49 -19.86 -0.45
C SER A 34 -20.85 -21.07 -1.14
N LYS A 35 -20.82 -21.09 -2.47
CA LYS A 35 -20.29 -22.18 -3.30
C LYS A 35 -18.80 -22.03 -3.65
N SER A 36 -18.16 -20.91 -3.31
CA SER A 36 -16.80 -20.61 -3.75
C SER A 36 -15.75 -21.27 -2.87
N GLU A 37 -14.64 -21.69 -3.46
CA GLU A 37 -13.45 -22.14 -2.74
C GLU A 37 -12.74 -20.91 -2.16
N ILE A 38 -12.70 -20.80 -0.83
CA ILE A 38 -12.02 -19.72 -0.13
C ILE A 38 -10.67 -20.25 0.36
N SER A 39 -9.60 -19.76 -0.25
CA SER A 39 -8.23 -19.89 0.26
C SER A 39 -7.89 -18.66 1.09
N ILE A 40 -7.30 -18.83 2.27
CA ILE A 40 -6.82 -17.71 3.09
C ILE A 40 -5.31 -17.76 3.26
N LEU A 41 -4.65 -16.63 2.97
CA LEU A 41 -3.24 -16.39 3.19
C LEU A 41 -3.06 -15.62 4.52
N LEU A 42 -2.29 -16.20 5.44
CA LEU A 42 -2.12 -15.69 6.80
C LEU A 42 -0.71 -15.94 7.38
N GLN A 43 -0.51 -15.40 8.58
CA GLN A 43 0.67 -15.60 9.42
C GLN A 43 0.55 -16.92 10.22
N PRO A 44 1.66 -17.64 10.47
CA PRO A 44 1.64 -18.96 11.10
C PRO A 44 0.94 -18.99 12.46
N GLU A 45 0.99 -17.90 13.23
CA GLU A 45 0.51 -17.85 14.60
C GLU A 45 -1.02 -17.94 14.75
N VAL A 46 -1.77 -17.80 13.65
CA VAL A 46 -3.24 -17.88 13.67
C VAL A 46 -3.80 -19.01 12.83
N LYS A 47 -2.92 -19.91 12.37
CA LYS A 47 -3.27 -20.98 11.45
C LYS A 47 -4.34 -21.88 12.08
N ASP A 48 -4.06 -22.36 13.29
CA ASP A 48 -4.89 -23.36 13.97
C ASP A 48 -6.28 -22.80 14.33
N GLU A 49 -6.35 -21.53 14.75
CA GLU A 49 -7.62 -20.86 15.04
C GLU A 49 -8.47 -20.71 13.79
N ILE A 50 -7.87 -20.42 12.64
CA ILE A 50 -8.59 -20.27 11.37
C ILE A 50 -9.05 -21.62 10.84
N GLU A 51 -8.20 -22.65 10.89
CA GLU A 51 -8.55 -24.01 10.45
C GLU A 51 -9.74 -24.56 11.25
N LYS A 52 -9.76 -24.36 12.57
CA LYS A 52 -10.87 -24.80 13.44
C LYS A 52 -12.23 -24.21 13.06
N THR A 53 -12.27 -23.05 12.40
CA THR A 53 -13.56 -22.43 12.03
C THR A 53 -14.27 -23.10 10.87
N GLY A 54 -13.55 -23.83 10.01
CA GLY A 54 -14.10 -24.37 8.76
C GLY A 54 -14.55 -23.30 7.75
N LEU A 55 -14.32 -22.01 8.00
CA LEU A 55 -14.78 -20.92 7.12
C LEU A 55 -13.94 -20.79 5.85
N ALA A 56 -12.70 -21.27 5.86
CA ALA A 56 -11.82 -21.33 4.70
C ALA A 56 -11.60 -22.79 4.27
N ASN A 57 -11.63 -23.04 2.97
CA ASN A 57 -11.36 -24.37 2.40
C ASN A 57 -9.87 -24.71 2.46
N LYS A 58 -9.00 -23.70 2.31
CA LYS A 58 -7.56 -23.88 2.32
C LYS A 58 -6.89 -22.77 3.12
N VAL A 59 -6.03 -23.16 4.05
CA VAL A 59 -5.18 -22.23 4.79
C VAL A 59 -3.77 -22.26 4.22
N ILE A 60 -3.26 -21.08 3.86
CA ILE A 60 -1.94 -20.87 3.29
C ILE A 60 -1.15 -20.02 4.28
N VAL A 61 -0.06 -20.58 4.79
CA VAL A 61 0.87 -19.84 5.66
C VAL A 61 1.98 -19.28 4.79
N GLY A 62 2.20 -17.98 4.86
CA GLY A 62 3.26 -17.34 4.06
C GLY A 62 3.51 -15.87 4.35
N ILE A 63 2.63 -15.24 5.13
CA ILE A 63 2.83 -13.86 5.59
C ILE A 63 3.75 -13.91 6.81
N ARG A 64 4.91 -13.29 6.70
CA ARG A 64 5.80 -13.09 7.85
C ARG A 64 5.27 -11.94 8.70
N LYS A 65 5.56 -11.95 10.01
CA LYS A 65 5.26 -10.84 10.91
C LYS A 65 5.79 -9.50 10.35
N GLY A 66 5.00 -8.45 10.52
CA GLY A 66 5.32 -7.09 10.07
C GLY A 66 4.59 -6.68 8.79
N ARG A 67 5.14 -5.66 8.10
CA ARG A 67 4.51 -5.07 6.91
C ARG A 67 4.64 -6.01 5.70
N ILE A 68 3.51 -6.31 5.06
CA ILE A 68 3.47 -7.04 3.79
C ILE A 68 4.10 -6.15 2.70
N SER A 69 5.13 -6.70 2.05
CA SER A 69 5.88 -6.06 0.98
C SER A 69 5.94 -6.98 -0.24
N LEU A 70 5.83 -6.41 -1.43
CA LEU A 70 5.90 -7.12 -2.70
C LEU A 70 7.20 -7.94 -2.82
N PHE A 71 8.35 -7.27 -2.64
CA PHE A 71 9.67 -7.88 -2.85
C PHE A 71 9.95 -9.01 -1.86
N ARG A 72 9.58 -8.81 -0.59
CA ARG A 72 9.79 -9.80 0.47
C ARG A 72 9.00 -11.09 0.23
N HIS A 73 7.85 -10.99 -0.42
CA HIS A 73 6.94 -12.10 -0.65
C HIS A 73 6.87 -12.50 -2.13
N LEU A 74 7.85 -12.09 -2.95
CA LEU A 74 7.85 -12.37 -4.37
C LEU A 74 7.77 -13.88 -4.69
N PRO A 75 8.53 -14.79 -4.02
CA PRO A 75 8.41 -16.22 -4.27
C PRO A 75 7.00 -16.76 -4.00
N LEU A 76 6.38 -16.31 -2.91
CA LEU A 76 5.00 -16.67 -2.56
C LEU A 76 4.00 -16.15 -3.59
N ILE A 77 4.17 -14.92 -4.06
CA ILE A 77 3.33 -14.34 -5.11
C ILE A 77 3.44 -15.16 -6.39
N LEU A 78 4.66 -15.54 -6.79
CA LEU A 78 4.88 -16.37 -7.98
C LEU A 78 4.16 -17.73 -7.85
N GLN A 79 4.22 -18.37 -6.68
CA GLN A 79 3.46 -19.59 -6.42
C GLN A 79 1.94 -19.36 -6.50
N LEU A 80 1.44 -18.28 -5.91
CA LEU A 80 0.03 -17.93 -5.94
C LEU A 80 -0.46 -17.61 -7.36
N ARG A 81 0.40 -17.06 -8.24
CA ARG A 81 0.06 -16.75 -9.64
C ARG A 81 -0.15 -17.99 -10.51
N ILE A 82 0.35 -19.17 -10.09
CA ILE A 82 0.07 -20.44 -10.77
C ILE A 82 -1.43 -20.74 -10.73
N LYS A 83 -2.09 -20.40 -9.61
CA LYS A 83 -3.54 -20.43 -9.51
C LYS A 83 -4.12 -19.09 -9.99
N VAL A 84 -5.02 -19.14 -10.96
CA VAL A 84 -5.80 -17.97 -11.35
C VAL A 84 -7.01 -17.88 -10.43
N PHE A 85 -7.08 -16.83 -9.62
CA PHE A 85 -8.23 -16.60 -8.75
C PHE A 85 -9.28 -15.75 -9.46
N ASP A 86 -10.55 -15.96 -9.16
CA ASP A 86 -11.61 -15.06 -9.63
C ASP A 86 -11.58 -13.77 -8.82
N LEU A 87 -11.37 -13.87 -7.51
CA LEU A 87 -11.38 -12.74 -6.59
C LEU A 87 -10.19 -12.79 -5.63
N VAL A 88 -9.53 -11.65 -5.43
CA VAL A 88 -8.61 -11.44 -4.31
C VAL A 88 -9.20 -10.42 -3.34
N ALA A 89 -9.40 -10.83 -2.09
CA ALA A 89 -9.93 -9.99 -1.02
C ALA A 89 -8.84 -9.68 0.01
N ILE A 90 -8.62 -8.41 0.33
CA ILE A 90 -7.73 -8.00 1.43
C ILE A 90 -8.57 -7.55 2.62
N ILE A 91 -8.26 -8.06 3.81
CA ILE A 91 -8.95 -7.66 5.04
C ILE A 91 -8.22 -6.50 5.68
N TYR A 92 -8.85 -5.33 5.72
CA TYR A 92 -8.29 -4.11 6.28
C TYR A 92 -8.83 -3.83 7.68
N ASN A 93 -7.97 -3.27 8.54
CA ASN A 93 -8.37 -2.73 9.84
C ASN A 93 -8.59 -1.21 9.77
N THR A 94 -9.28 -0.75 8.72
CA THR A 94 -9.62 0.66 8.48
C THR A 94 -10.93 0.77 7.69
N LYS A 95 -11.57 1.94 7.76
CA LYS A 95 -12.70 2.30 6.90
C LYS A 95 -12.24 2.71 5.50
N ASP A 96 -11.08 3.37 5.39
CA ASP A 96 -10.52 3.84 4.13
C ASP A 96 -9.30 3.00 3.72
N ILE A 97 -9.43 2.24 2.63
CA ILE A 97 -8.39 1.35 2.10
C ILE A 97 -7.31 2.09 1.29
N SER A 98 -7.50 3.38 0.99
CA SER A 98 -6.64 4.14 0.07
C SER A 98 -5.19 4.25 0.55
N TRP A 99 -4.98 4.32 1.87
CA TRP A 99 -3.69 4.50 2.53
C TRP A 99 -2.75 3.28 2.43
N TYR A 100 -3.28 2.10 2.11
CA TYR A 100 -2.53 0.84 2.15
C TYR A 100 -1.99 0.42 0.78
N GLY A 101 -1.19 1.31 0.17
CA GLY A 101 -0.61 1.09 -1.17
C GLY A 101 0.16 -0.23 -1.31
N ASN A 102 0.90 -0.64 -0.28
CA ASN A 102 1.69 -1.89 -0.32
C ASN A 102 0.83 -3.14 -0.40
N LEU A 103 -0.31 -3.18 0.30
CA LEU A 103 -1.25 -4.31 0.26
C LEU A 103 -1.94 -4.38 -1.09
N ARG A 104 -2.36 -3.22 -1.62
CA ARG A 104 -2.95 -3.15 -2.95
C ARG A 104 -1.98 -3.60 -4.04
N LEU A 105 -0.70 -3.21 -3.94
CA LEU A 105 0.36 -3.69 -4.85
C LEU A 105 0.56 -5.21 -4.73
N PHE A 106 0.60 -5.72 -3.51
CA PHE A 106 0.70 -7.16 -3.24
C PHE A 106 -0.45 -7.93 -3.91
N ALA A 107 -1.71 -7.53 -3.72
CA ALA A 107 -2.85 -8.15 -4.39
C ALA A 107 -2.88 -7.91 -5.90
N SER A 108 -2.34 -6.79 -6.37
CA SER A 108 -2.22 -6.50 -7.80
C SER A 108 -1.24 -7.44 -8.49
N ALA A 109 -0.17 -7.84 -7.81
CA ALA A 109 0.80 -8.78 -8.32
C ALA A 109 0.29 -10.23 -8.36
N ILE A 110 -0.79 -10.53 -7.62
CA ILE A 110 -1.49 -11.82 -7.71
C ILE A 110 -2.43 -11.77 -8.91
N LYS A 111 -2.46 -12.87 -9.69
CA LYS A 111 -3.30 -12.99 -10.89
C LYS A 111 -4.74 -13.27 -10.47
N ALA A 112 -5.61 -12.26 -10.59
CA ALA A 112 -7.03 -12.38 -10.32
C ALA A 112 -7.88 -11.49 -11.26
N LYS A 113 -9.11 -11.93 -11.55
CA LYS A 113 -10.08 -11.17 -12.35
C LYS A 113 -10.50 -9.90 -11.60
N GLU A 114 -10.88 -10.05 -10.33
CA GLU A 114 -11.35 -8.96 -9.49
C GLU A 114 -10.57 -8.83 -8.18
N ARG A 115 -10.59 -7.62 -7.60
CA ARG A 115 -9.87 -7.29 -6.37
C ARG A 115 -10.72 -6.38 -5.49
N VAL A 116 -10.84 -6.74 -4.23
CA VAL A 116 -11.68 -6.05 -3.25
C VAL A 116 -10.96 -5.89 -1.92
N GLY A 117 -11.21 -4.79 -1.23
CA GLY A 117 -10.88 -4.61 0.17
C GLY A 117 -12.12 -4.85 1.02
N ILE A 118 -11.96 -5.55 2.14
CA ILE A 118 -12.99 -5.65 3.18
C ILE A 118 -12.60 -4.67 4.28
N THR A 119 -13.44 -3.64 4.47
CA THR A 119 -13.21 -2.61 5.49
C THR A 119 -13.63 -3.09 6.88
N THR A 120 -13.38 -2.29 7.92
CA THR A 120 -13.85 -2.56 9.29
C THR A 120 -15.38 -2.60 9.43
N GLU A 121 -16.10 -1.99 8.50
CA GLU A 121 -17.56 -2.05 8.41
C GLU A 121 -18.02 -3.28 7.60
N ASN A 122 -17.08 -4.18 7.30
CA ASN A 122 -17.25 -5.35 6.45
C ASN A 122 -17.73 -5.01 5.04
N ILE A 123 -17.55 -3.79 4.55
CA ILE A 123 -17.98 -3.39 3.19
C ILE A 123 -16.92 -3.88 2.19
N LEU A 124 -17.39 -4.50 1.09
CA LEU A 124 -16.55 -4.87 -0.04
C LEU A 124 -16.35 -3.67 -0.95
N GLN A 125 -15.13 -3.14 -0.96
CA GLN A 125 -14.76 -1.99 -1.78
C GLN A 125 -13.83 -2.45 -2.91
N PRO A 126 -14.26 -2.38 -4.18
CA PRO A 126 -13.40 -2.74 -5.30
C PRO A 126 -12.24 -1.76 -5.46
N PHE A 127 -11.07 -2.26 -5.87
CA PHE A 127 -9.94 -1.39 -6.20
C PHE A 127 -9.20 -1.89 -7.45
N SER A 128 -8.70 -0.94 -8.24
CA SER A 128 -7.93 -1.26 -9.44
C SER A 128 -6.43 -1.35 -9.15
N ALA A 129 -5.77 -2.27 -9.88
CA ALA A 129 -4.32 -2.46 -9.86
C ALA A 129 -3.56 -1.30 -10.52
N ASN A 130 -4.12 -0.72 -11.58
CA ASN A 130 -3.47 0.32 -12.39
C ASN A 130 -3.16 1.58 -11.55
N ARG A 131 -4.05 1.98 -10.64
CA ARG A 131 -3.79 3.10 -9.72
C ARG A 131 -2.64 2.80 -8.75
N SER A 132 -2.48 1.55 -8.31
CA SER A 132 -1.45 1.17 -7.36
C SER A 132 -0.05 1.17 -7.98
N ILE A 133 0.07 0.68 -9.22
CA ILE A 133 1.32 0.70 -9.98
C ILE A 133 1.73 2.14 -10.31
N LEU A 134 0.78 3.00 -10.70
CA LEU A 134 1.04 4.44 -10.89
C LEU A 134 1.59 5.10 -9.64
N ILE A 135 1.06 4.80 -8.45
CA ILE A 135 1.59 5.34 -7.18
C ILE A 135 3.03 4.86 -6.92
N LEU A 136 3.34 3.60 -7.24
CA LEU A 136 4.68 3.05 -7.09
C LEU A 136 5.69 3.72 -8.04
N ILE A 137 5.28 3.99 -9.28
CA ILE A 137 6.09 4.68 -10.29
C ILE A 137 6.26 6.16 -9.91
N LEU A 138 5.19 6.86 -9.53
CA LEU A 138 5.22 8.31 -9.26
C LEU A 138 5.94 8.69 -7.95
N LYS A 139 5.96 7.80 -6.94
CA LYS A 139 6.65 8.06 -5.66
C LYS A 139 8.15 8.37 -5.80
N PRO A 140 8.96 7.57 -6.52
CA PRO A 140 10.37 7.90 -6.75
C PRO A 140 10.54 9.14 -7.65
N PHE A 141 9.66 9.37 -8.64
CA PHE A 141 9.75 10.57 -9.49
C PHE A 141 9.63 11.87 -8.70
N ARG A 142 8.76 11.95 -7.66
CA ARG A 142 8.68 13.14 -6.80
C ARG A 142 10.00 13.50 -6.13
N LEU A 143 10.76 12.51 -5.67
CA LEU A 143 12.07 12.72 -5.06
C LEU A 143 13.10 13.15 -6.11
N ILE A 144 13.08 12.54 -7.29
CA ILE A 144 14.00 12.85 -8.39
C ILE A 144 13.81 14.28 -8.89
N PHE A 145 12.58 14.81 -8.91
CA PHE A 145 12.33 16.21 -9.30
C PHE A 145 12.49 17.21 -8.15
N ALA A 146 12.30 16.80 -6.89
CA ALA A 146 12.46 17.69 -5.74
C ALA A 146 13.94 18.02 -5.44
N ILE A 147 14.86 17.08 -5.65
CA ILE A 147 16.30 17.27 -5.36
C ILE A 147 16.95 18.35 -6.26
N PRO A 148 16.78 18.35 -7.59
CA PRO A 148 17.32 19.39 -8.46
C PRO A 148 16.78 20.78 -8.14
N LEU A 149 15.48 20.89 -7.84
CA LEU A 149 14.84 22.16 -7.44
C LEU A 149 15.43 22.70 -6.14
N LEU A 150 15.69 21.84 -5.15
CA LEU A 150 16.37 22.23 -3.91
C LEU A 150 17.82 22.69 -4.17
N ILE A 151 18.55 21.99 -5.05
CA ILE A 151 19.92 22.37 -5.42
C ILE A 151 19.95 23.73 -6.11
N ILE A 152 19.04 23.96 -7.07
CA ILE A 152 18.91 25.27 -7.76
C ILE A 152 18.56 26.37 -6.75
N PHE A 153 17.67 26.09 -5.80
CA PHE A 153 17.33 27.04 -4.73
C PHE A 153 18.54 27.38 -3.86
N ILE A 154 19.35 26.39 -3.45
CA ILE A 154 20.58 26.63 -2.67
C ILE A 154 21.59 27.44 -3.48
N ILE A 155 21.83 27.07 -4.75
CA ILE A 155 22.78 27.77 -5.64
C ILE A 155 22.35 29.22 -5.90
N SER A 156 21.05 29.52 -5.97
CA SER A 156 20.56 30.88 -6.20
C SER A 156 20.47 31.73 -4.93
N LEU A 157 20.13 31.14 -3.78
CA LEU A 157 19.93 31.87 -2.52
C LEU A 157 21.27 32.24 -1.84
N VAL A 158 22.26 31.34 -1.88
CA VAL A 158 23.56 31.54 -1.20
C VAL A 158 24.33 32.77 -1.74
N PRO A 159 24.48 32.98 -3.06
CA PRO A 159 25.12 34.17 -3.60
C PRO A 159 24.38 35.45 -3.25
N LEU A 160 23.04 35.41 -3.17
CA LEU A 160 22.20 36.54 -2.79
C LEU A 160 22.42 36.97 -1.34
N ILE A 161 22.53 36.01 -0.42
CA ILE A 161 22.85 36.26 0.99
C ILE A 161 24.28 36.81 1.13
N LEU A 162 25.24 36.21 0.43
CA LEU A 162 26.64 36.64 0.45
C LEU A 162 26.79 38.06 -0.11
N PHE A 163 26.12 38.36 -1.22
CA PHE A 163 26.08 39.69 -1.83
C PHE A 163 25.42 40.72 -0.91
N TYR A 164 24.32 40.37 -0.24
CA TYR A 164 23.67 41.24 0.73
C TYR A 164 24.61 41.60 1.89
N HIS A 165 25.33 40.61 2.45
CA HIS A 165 26.29 40.83 3.53
C HIS A 165 27.50 41.64 3.08
N LEU A 166 28.09 41.34 1.92
CA LEU A 166 29.19 42.11 1.34
C LEU A 166 28.78 43.57 1.10
N ARG A 167 27.62 43.80 0.48
CA ARG A 167 27.10 45.16 0.23
C ARG A 167 26.85 45.93 1.53
N ARG A 168 26.35 45.26 2.58
CA ARG A 168 26.16 45.88 3.90
C ARG A 168 27.50 46.21 4.58
N GLY A 169 28.51 45.36 4.42
CA GLY A 169 29.88 45.61 4.89
C GLY A 169 30.53 46.81 4.19
N PHE A 170 30.47 46.86 2.85
CA PHE A 170 31.00 47.98 2.06
C PHE A 170 30.34 49.31 2.40
N ARG A 171 29.01 49.35 2.58
CA ARG A 171 28.31 50.57 3.02
C ARG A 171 28.82 51.06 4.39
N ARG A 172 29.05 50.16 5.35
CA ARG A 172 29.57 50.54 6.68
C ARG A 172 30.99 51.12 6.60
N LEU A 173 31.84 50.56 5.75
CA LEU A 173 33.19 51.07 5.52
C LEU A 173 33.20 52.45 4.84
N SER A 174 32.33 52.67 3.85
CA SER A 174 32.22 53.98 3.19
C SER A 174 31.69 55.07 4.11
N PHE A 175 30.76 54.74 5.01
CA PHE A 175 30.26 55.70 6.02
C PHE A 175 31.29 56.04 7.09
N LYS A 176 32.19 55.11 7.44
CA LYS A 176 33.26 55.36 8.42
C LYS A 176 34.36 56.26 7.85
N LYS A 177 34.69 56.12 6.56
CA LYS A 177 35.68 56.97 5.87
C LYS A 177 35.23 58.44 5.77
N ARG A 178 33.96 58.69 5.46
CA ARG A 178 33.38 60.05 5.38
C ARG A 178 33.19 60.78 6.71
N ARG A 179 33.41 60.12 7.86
CA ARG A 179 33.38 60.75 9.19
C ARG A 179 34.77 61.06 9.74
N ALA A 180 35.82 60.63 9.03
CA ALA A 180 37.22 60.83 9.41
C ALA A 180 37.92 61.89 8.53
N GLU A 181 37.21 62.42 7.54
CA GLU A 181 37.50 63.65 6.79
C GLU A 181 36.61 64.77 7.36
#